data_AF-A0AA44KSW4-F1
#
_entry.id   AF-A0AA44KSW4-F1
#
_cell.length_a   1.000
_cell.length_b   1.000
_cell.length_c   1.000
_cell.angle_alpha   90.00
_cell.angle_beta   90.00
_cell.angle_gamma   90.00
#
_symmetry.space_group_name_H-M   'P 1'
#
loop_
_entity.id
_entity.type
_entity.pdbx_description
1 polymer ?
#
loop_
_entity_poly.entity_id
_entity_poly.type
_entity_poly.pdbx_seq_one_letter_code
_entity_poly.pdbx_strand_id
1 'polypeptide(L)' 'MNFDIVGQKAYIKDGPYRNRIGTVKKSEKQLESHFAIVIGEQSIDVELKDIVLVGVDVGQFHTWCEQNGYL' A
#
# COMPACT_ATOMS: atom_id res chain seq x y z
N MET A 1 10.62 12.00 -10.80
CA MET A 1 10.62 11.35 -9.47
C MET A 1 10.13 9.93 -9.67
N ASN A 2 10.83 8.93 -9.17
CA ASN A 2 10.36 7.54 -9.20
C ASN A 2 9.38 7.37 -8.03
N PHE A 3 8.09 7.41 -8.32
CA PHE A 3 7.06 7.17 -7.33
C PHE A 3 7.15 5.71 -6.86
N ASP A 4 6.96 5.47 -5.56
CA ASP A 4 6.81 4.16 -4.95
C ASP A 4 5.74 4.29 -3.85
N ILE A 5 4.89 3.27 -3.73
CA ILE A 5 3.86 3.24 -2.68
C ILE A 5 4.46 2.99 -1.30
N VAL A 6 5.65 2.37 -1.21
CA VAL A 6 6.35 2.14 0.04
C VAL A 6 6.71 3.48 0.69
N GLY A 7 6.39 3.61 1.98
CA GLY A 7 6.56 4.85 2.72
C GLY A 7 5.40 5.83 2.58
N GLN A 8 4.46 5.59 1.66
CA GLN A 8 3.25 6.40 1.56
C GLN A 8 2.26 6.09 2.69
N LYS A 9 1.43 7.07 3.03
CA LYS A 9 0.30 6.86 3.92
C LYS A 9 -0.83 6.19 3.16
N ALA A 10 -1.49 5.24 3.80
CA ALA A 10 -2.68 4.61 3.26
C ALA A 10 -3.64 4.23 4.37
N TYR A 11 -4.93 4.10 4.04
CA TYR A 11 -5.91 3.49 4.91
C TYR A 11 -6.42 2.17 4.33
N ILE A 12 -6.80 1.26 5.22
CA ILE A 12 -7.38 -0.03 4.85
C ILE A 12 -8.84 0.19 4.48
N LYS A 13 -9.22 -0.19 3.26
CA LYS A 13 -10.56 0.04 2.70
C LYS A 13 -11.60 -0.89 3.31
N ASP A 14 -11.23 -2.15 3.51
CA ASP A 14 -12.13 -3.25 3.87
C ASP A 14 -11.53 -4.18 4.95
N GLY A 15 -12.36 -4.94 5.67
CA GLY A 15 -11.92 -5.92 6.67
C GLY A 15 -11.82 -5.39 8.13
N PRO A 16 -11.24 -6.18 9.06
CA PRO A 16 -11.26 -5.89 10.50
C PRO A 16 -10.44 -4.66 10.90
N TYR A 17 -9.55 -4.20 10.02
CA TYR A 17 -8.70 -3.02 10.22
C TYR A 17 -9.15 -1.82 9.38
N ARG A 18 -10.37 -1.87 8.82
CA ARG A 18 -10.95 -0.82 7.98
C ARG A 18 -10.84 0.57 8.62
N ASN A 19 -10.59 1.58 7.78
CA ASN A 19 -10.44 3.00 8.12
C ASN A 19 -9.25 3.32 9.03
N ARG A 20 -8.40 2.35 9.37
CA ARG A 20 -7.15 2.63 10.07
C ARG A 20 -6.10 3.11 9.08
N ILE A 21 -5.42 4.20 9.42
CA ILE A 21 -4.37 4.82 8.61
C ILE A 21 -3.01 4.34 9.13
N GLY A 22 -2.11 4.02 8.21
CA GLY A 22 -0.73 3.69 8.51
C GLY A 22 0.20 3.98 7.34
N THR A 23 1.42 3.45 7.43
CA THR A 23 2.44 3.59 6.38
C THR A 23 2.64 2.26 5.66
N VAL A 24 2.66 2.29 4.33
CA VAL A 24 2.91 1.11 3.50
C VAL A 24 4.37 0.67 3.63
N LYS A 25 4.60 -0.63 3.81
CA LYS A 25 5.90 -1.30 3.74
C LYS A 25 5.82 -2.51 2.79
N LYS A 26 6.97 -2.96 2.28
CA LYS A 26 7.06 -4.29 1.67
C LYS A 26 6.92 -5.35 2.76
N SER A 27 6.15 -6.40 2.50
CA SER A 27 6.11 -7.56 3.38
C SER A 27 7.45 -8.29 3.32
N GLU A 28 7.89 -8.84 4.46
CA GLU A 28 9.13 -9.62 4.56
C GLU A 28 8.96 -11.05 4.02
N LYS A 29 7.72 -11.48 3.75
CA LYS A 29 7.42 -12.81 3.20
C LYS A 29 7.70 -12.82 1.70
N GLN A 30 8.57 -13.74 1.27
CA GLN A 30 9.12 -13.90 -0.10
C GLN A 30 8.12 -14.21 -1.23
N LEU A 31 6.81 -14.07 -1.02
CA LEU A 31 5.83 -14.20 -2.10
C LEU A 31 5.64 -12.82 -2.73
N GLU A 32 5.90 -12.76 -4.04
CA GLU A 32 5.92 -11.53 -4.82
C GLU A 32 4.68 -10.67 -4.56
N SER A 33 4.90 -9.36 -4.40
CA SER A 33 3.86 -8.33 -4.34
C SER A 33 2.97 -8.27 -3.09
N HIS A 34 3.45 -8.76 -1.93
CA HIS A 34 2.77 -8.50 -0.65
C HIS A 34 3.24 -7.21 0.03
N PHE A 35 2.27 -6.39 0.45
CA PHE A 35 2.49 -5.18 1.23
C PHE A 35 2.05 -5.39 2.68
N ALA A 36 2.51 -4.50 3.56
CA ALA A 36 2.00 -4.38 4.90
C ALA A 36 1.69 -2.92 5.23
N ILE A 37 0.67 -2.69 6.05
CA ILE A 37 0.42 -1.38 6.66
C ILE A 37 0.93 -1.43 8.09
N VAL A 38 1.86 -0.52 8.42
CA VAL A 38 2.37 -0.34 9.78
C VAL A 38 1.54 0.70 10.50
N ILE A 39 1.00 0.31 11.66
CA ILE A 39 0.17 1.15 12.55
C ILE A 39 0.73 1.02 13.97
N GLY A 40 1.50 2.02 14.41
CA GLY A 40 2.27 1.91 15.65
C GLY A 40 3.25 0.73 15.57
N GLU A 41 3.12 -0.22 16.50
CA GLU A 41 3.94 -1.45 16.53
C GLU A 41 3.32 -2.61 15.73
N GLN A 42 2.09 -2.47 15.23
CA GLN A 42 1.41 -3.52 14.47
C GLN A 42 1.80 -3.46 12.99
N SER A 43 2.06 -4.62 12.40
CA SER A 43 2.23 -4.80 10.95
C SER A 43 1.10 -5.69 10.43
N ILE A 44 0.29 -5.15 9.52
CA ILE A 44 -0.87 -5.83 8.96
C ILE A 44 -0.57 -6.15 7.49
N ASP A 45 -0.47 -7.42 7.13
CA ASP A 45 -0.35 -7.87 5.74
C ASP A 45 -1.62 -7.44 4.95
N VAL A 46 -1.43 -6.84 3.77
CA VAL A 46 -2.51 -6.34 2.90
C VAL A 46 -2.17 -6.56 1.43
N GLU A 47 -3.20 -6.65 0.59
CA GLU A 47 -3.03 -6.52 -0.86
C GLU A 47 -3.20 -5.06 -1.30
N LEU A 48 -2.65 -4.72 -2.47
CA LEU A 48 -2.78 -3.38 -3.04
C LEU A 48 -4.27 -2.95 -3.20
N LYS A 49 -5.15 -3.91 -3.55
CA LYS A 49 -6.59 -3.65 -3.73
C LYS A 49 -7.33 -3.31 -2.42
N ASP A 50 -6.74 -3.66 -1.28
CA ASP A 50 -7.34 -3.49 0.04
C ASP A 50 -6.99 -2.15 0.70
N ILE A 51 -6.11 -1.36 0.07
CA ILE A 51 -5.65 -0.08 0.60
C ILE A 51 -5.99 1.09 -0.32
N VAL A 52 -6.07 2.27 0.27
CA VAL A 52 -6.23 3.54 -0.46
C VAL A 52 -5.13 4.49 0.00
N LEU A 53 -4.29 4.92 -0.95
CA LEU A 53 -3.21 5.87 -0.68
C LEU A 53 -3.76 7.26 -0.37
N VAL A 54 -3.10 7.98 0.54
CA VAL A 54 -3.50 9.31 1.00
C VAL A 54 -2.48 10.34 0.55
N GLY A 55 -2.94 11.40 -0.11
CA GLY A 55 -2.09 12.51 -0.54
C GLY A 55 -1.15 12.19 -1.70
N VAL A 56 -1.49 11.16 -2.48
CA VAL A 56 -0.73 10.72 -3.66
C VAL A 56 -1.39 11.25 -4.93
N ASP A 57 -0.56 11.66 -5.89
CA ASP A 57 -1.01 12.01 -7.25
C ASP A 57 -1.53 10.76 -7.98
N VAL A 58 -2.77 10.83 -8.45
CA VAL A 58 -3.44 9.69 -9.11
C VAL A 58 -2.73 9.28 -10.39
N GLY A 59 -2.16 10.23 -11.14
CA GLY A 59 -1.42 9.94 -12.37
C GLY A 59 -0.12 9.18 -12.08
N GLN A 60 0.64 9.62 -11.07
CA GLN A 60 1.86 8.91 -10.63
C GLN A 60 1.55 7.50 -10.13
N PHE A 61 0.46 7.34 -9.37
CA PHE A 61 0.02 6.03 -8.90
C PHE A 61 -0.40 5.12 -10.07
N HIS A 62 -1.16 5.64 -11.03
CA HIS A 62 -1.58 4.88 -12.21
C HIS A 62 -0.38 4.38 -13.02
N THR A 63 0.57 5.27 -13.36
CA THR A 63 1.79 4.89 -14.07
C THR A 63 2.60 3.84 -13.30
N TRP A 64 2.65 3.95 -11.96
CA TRP A 64 3.32 2.95 -11.14
C TRP A 64 2.61 1.59 -11.17
N CYS A 65 1.28 1.57 -11.18
CA CYS A 65 0.51 0.33 -11.33
C CYS A 65 0.81 -0.35 -12.67
N GLU A 66 0.86 0.38 -13.79
CA GLU A 66 1.22 -0.16 -15.11
C GLU A 66 2.64 -0.75 -15.12
N GLN A 67 3.61 0.00 -14.57
CA GLN A 67 5.02 -0.42 -14.52
C GLN A 67 5.27 -1.67 -13.67
N ASN A 68 4.40 -1.95 -12.69
CA ASN A 68 4.51 -3.10 -11.79
C ASN A 68 3.49 -4.22 -12.10
N GLY A 69 2.74 -4.13 -13.21
CA GLY A 69 1.84 -5.19 -13.67
C GLY A 69 0.52 -5.33 -12.89
N TYR A 70 0.03 -4.24 -12.30
CA TYR A 70 -1.25 -4.20 -11.56
C TYR A 70 -2.47 -3.77 -12.40
N LEU A 71 -2.27 -3.47 -13.69
CA LEU A 71 -3.30 -3.08 -14.67
C LEU A 71 -3.26 -4.05 -15.85
#